data_AF-A0A5S9PPE7-F1
#
_entry.id   AF-A0A5S9PPE7-F1
#
_cell.length_a   1.000
_cell.length_b   1.000
_cell.length_c   1.000
_cell.angle_alpha   90.00
_cell.angle_beta   90.00
_cell.angle_gamma   90.00
#
_symmetry.space_group_name_H-M   'P 1'
#
loop_
_entity.id
_entity.type
_entity.pdbx_description
1 polymer ?
#
loop_
_entity_poly.entity_id
_entity_poly.type
_entity_poly.pdbx_seq_one_letter_code
_entity_poly.pdbx_strand_id
1 'polypeptide(L)'
;MLEPSHNDELPEIPGKRYFTIGEAGELCLVKPHVLRYWEQEFTQLEPVKRRGNRRYYQRQDVILIRQIRSLLYEKGFTIGGARQQLDHESEATVADSEVTGEYRTVIREVIVELEAVLTFLDQ
;
A
#
# COMPACT_ATOMS: atom_id res chain seq x y z
N MET A 1 -19.94 -11.23 -16.38
CA MET A 1 -20.48 -11.84 -15.15
C MET A 1 -19.35 -12.62 -14.52
N LEU A 2 -18.75 -12.13 -13.44
CA LEU A 2 -17.61 -12.78 -12.77
C LEU A 2 -18.12 -13.27 -11.42
N GLU A 3 -17.97 -14.57 -11.19
CA GLU A 3 -18.64 -15.31 -10.11
C GLU A 3 -18.13 -14.89 -8.72
N PRO A 4 -19.03 -14.55 -7.78
CA PRO A 4 -18.68 -14.29 -6.40
C PRO A 4 -18.78 -15.60 -5.61
N SER A 5 -17.66 -16.29 -5.39
CA SER A 5 -17.55 -17.27 -4.31
C SER A 5 -16.15 -17.86 -4.25
N HIS A 6 -15.24 -17.26 -3.51
CA HIS A 6 -14.19 -18.02 -2.83
C HIS A 6 -13.96 -17.40 -1.46
N ASN A 7 -14.16 -18.22 -0.44
CA ASN A 7 -13.97 -17.89 0.97
C ASN A 7 -12.59 -17.24 1.19
N ASP A 8 -12.58 -16.05 1.79
CA ASP A 8 -11.75 -14.95 1.30
C ASP A 8 -10.55 -14.59 2.18
N GLU A 9 -9.92 -15.60 2.76
CA GLU A 9 -8.76 -15.38 3.63
C GLU A 9 -7.47 -15.42 2.81
N LEU A 10 -6.94 -14.23 2.52
CA LEU A 10 -5.68 -14.10 1.80
C LEU A 10 -4.52 -14.59 2.69
N PRO A 11 -3.55 -15.33 2.14
CA PRO A 11 -2.42 -15.84 2.91
C PRO A 11 -1.61 -14.69 3.54
N GLU A 12 -0.83 -14.95 4.59
CA GLU A 12 0.04 -13.91 5.14
C GLU A 12 1.09 -13.47 4.11
N ILE A 13 1.42 -12.17 4.08
CA ILE A 13 2.45 -11.64 3.18
C ILE A 13 3.82 -11.94 3.79
N PRO A 14 4.65 -12.79 3.17
CA PRO A 14 5.97 -13.15 3.70
C PRO A 14 6.88 -11.92 3.86
N GLY A 15 7.87 -11.99 4.75
CA GLY A 15 8.90 -10.95 4.94
C GLY A 15 9.90 -10.77 3.78
N LYS A 16 9.55 -11.20 2.56
CA LYS A 16 10.37 -11.11 1.36
C LYS A 16 10.29 -9.68 0.78
N ARG A 17 11.40 -9.18 0.23
CA ARG A 17 11.47 -7.82 -0.35
C ARG A 17 10.76 -7.69 -1.70
N TYR A 18 10.81 -8.74 -2.52
CA TYR A 18 10.27 -8.73 -3.88
C TYR A 18 9.53 -10.02 -4.18
N PHE A 19 8.38 -9.90 -4.82
CA PHE A 19 7.53 -10.97 -5.30
C PHE A 19 7.49 -10.94 -6.83
N THR A 20 7.54 -12.10 -7.46
CA THR A 20 7.26 -12.23 -8.90
C THR A 20 5.75 -12.08 -9.16
N ILE A 21 5.35 -11.87 -10.41
CA ILE A 21 3.92 -11.79 -10.76
C ILE A 21 3.12 -13.06 -10.42
N GLY A 22 3.78 -14.23 -10.44
CA GLY A 22 3.16 -15.48 -9.99
C GLY A 22 2.90 -15.46 -8.49
N GLU A 23 3.94 -15.16 -7.71
CA GLU A 23 3.86 -15.06 -6.25
C GLU A 23 2.83 -14.00 -5.80
N ALA A 24 2.84 -12.81 -6.42
CA ALA A 24 1.87 -11.76 -6.12
C ALA A 24 0.44 -12.19 -6.48
N GLY A 25 0.27 -12.94 -7.57
CA GLY A 25 -1.02 -13.49 -7.96
C GLY A 25 -1.56 -14.52 -6.96
N GLU A 26 -0.70 -15.42 -6.49
CA GLU A 26 -1.03 -16.40 -5.45
C GLU A 26 -1.40 -15.72 -4.13
N LEU A 27 -0.60 -14.73 -3.70
CA LEU A 27 -0.83 -13.99 -2.45
C LEU A 27 -2.12 -13.17 -2.45
N CYS A 28 -2.62 -12.80 -3.61
CA CYS A 28 -3.83 -11.98 -3.74
C CYS A 28 -5.01 -12.76 -4.35
N LEU A 29 -4.84 -14.04 -4.68
CA LEU A 29 -5.82 -14.84 -5.43
C LEU A 29 -6.24 -14.18 -6.76
N VAL A 30 -5.32 -13.50 -7.42
CA VAL A 30 -5.53 -12.79 -8.70
C VAL A 30 -4.67 -13.41 -9.79
N LYS A 31 -5.27 -13.70 -10.95
CA LYS A 31 -4.53 -14.31 -12.07
C LYS A 31 -3.47 -13.32 -12.62
N PRO A 32 -2.27 -13.80 -13.04
CA PRO A 32 -1.19 -12.93 -13.54
C PRO A 32 -1.56 -12.02 -14.71
N HIS A 33 -2.53 -12.38 -15.57
CA HIS A 33 -2.96 -11.48 -16.65
C HIS A 33 -3.84 -10.33 -16.13
N VAL A 34 -4.60 -10.55 -15.06
CA VAL A 34 -5.40 -9.51 -14.39
C VAL A 34 -4.47 -8.52 -13.71
N LEU A 35 -3.39 -8.99 -13.06
CA LEU A 35 -2.37 -8.09 -12.49
C LEU A 35 -1.72 -7.19 -13.55
N ARG A 36 -1.41 -7.74 -14.74
CA ARG A 36 -0.89 -6.92 -15.86
C ARG A 36 -1.88 -5.87 -16.33
N TYR A 37 -3.17 -6.20 -16.32
CA TYR A 37 -4.22 -5.25 -16.66
C TYR A 37 -4.35 -4.18 -15.58
N TRP A 38 -4.31 -4.56 -14.30
CA TRP A 38 -4.34 -3.61 -13.19
C TRP A 38 -3.14 -2.66 -13.18
N GLU A 39 -1.93 -3.10 -13.55
CA GLU A 39 -0.78 -2.21 -13.75
C GLU A 39 -1.03 -1.10 -14.77
N GLN A 40 -1.91 -1.32 -15.75
CA GLN A 40 -2.27 -0.30 -16.75
C GLN A 40 -3.36 0.63 -16.24
N GLU A 41 -4.27 0.11 -15.42
CA GLU A 41 -5.43 0.84 -14.93
C GLU A 41 -5.17 1.59 -13.62
N PHE A 42 -4.22 1.19 -12.80
CA PHE A 42 -3.91 1.80 -11.51
C PHE A 42 -2.48 2.33 -11.54
N THR A 43 -2.32 3.64 -11.68
CA THR A 43 -1.02 4.32 -11.76
C THR A 43 -0.16 4.13 -10.50
N GLN A 44 -0.81 3.95 -9.35
CA GLN A 44 -0.14 3.69 -8.06
C GLN A 44 0.49 2.28 -8.00
N LEU A 45 0.06 1.34 -8.85
CA LEU A 45 0.57 -0.02 -8.91
C LEU A 45 1.70 -0.12 -9.95
N GLU A 46 2.91 0.30 -9.57
CA GLU A 46 4.07 0.34 -10.45
C GLU A 46 5.17 -0.65 -10.04
N PRO A 47 5.09 -1.93 -10.47
CA PRO A 47 6.11 -2.91 -10.13
C PRO A 47 7.45 -2.61 -10.80
N VAL A 48 8.54 -2.91 -10.10
CA VAL A 48 9.90 -2.70 -10.60
C VAL A 48 10.17 -3.61 -11.80
N LYS A 49 10.42 -3.01 -12.97
CA LYS A 49 10.76 -3.72 -14.21
C LYS A 49 12.27 -3.93 -14.28
N ARG A 50 12.71 -5.18 -14.44
CA ARG A 50 14.14 -5.54 -14.64
C ARG A 50 14.38 -6.20 -16.00
N ARG A 51 15.64 -6.57 -16.28
CA ARG A 51 16.08 -7.26 -17.50
C ARG A 51 15.11 -8.38 -17.90
N GLY A 52 14.76 -8.43 -19.18
CA GLY A 52 13.81 -9.41 -19.72
C GLY A 52 12.35 -9.11 -19.39
N ASN A 53 11.97 -7.85 -19.12
CA ASN A 53 10.59 -7.42 -18.83
C ASN A 53 9.94 -8.16 -17.66
N ARG A 54 10.76 -8.62 -16.71
CA ARG A 54 10.29 -9.25 -15.47
C ARG A 54 9.83 -8.18 -14.50
N ARG A 55 8.67 -8.41 -13.89
CA ARG A 55 8.04 -7.53 -12.91
C ARG A 55 8.29 -8.07 -11.51
N TYR A 56 8.70 -7.17 -10.63
CA TYR A 56 8.91 -7.45 -9.23
C TYR A 56 8.06 -6.51 -8.40
N TYR A 57 7.17 -7.09 -7.61
CA TYR A 57 6.27 -6.39 -6.71
C TYR A 57 6.92 -6.31 -5.34
N GLN A 58 6.91 -5.16 -4.72
CA GLN A 58 7.27 -4.98 -3.32
C GLN A 58 6.11 -5.34 -2.41
N ARG A 59 6.37 -5.34 -1.11
CA ARG A 59 5.31 -5.57 -0.10
C ARG A 59 4.16 -4.58 -0.24
N GLN A 60 4.46 -3.31 -0.49
CA GLN A 60 3.46 -2.26 -0.69
C GLN A 60 2.58 -2.52 -1.91
N ASP A 61 3.19 -2.95 -3.03
CA ASP A 61 2.42 -3.34 -4.23
C ASP A 61 1.46 -4.50 -3.93
N VAL A 62 1.89 -5.50 -3.16
CA VAL A 62 1.01 -6.62 -2.76
C VAL A 62 -0.15 -6.12 -1.91
N ILE A 63 0.10 -5.22 -0.95
CA ILE A 63 -0.96 -4.60 -0.13
C ILE A 63 -1.95 -3.83 -1.02
N LEU A 64 -1.45 -3.03 -1.96
CA LEU A 64 -2.28 -2.28 -2.90
C LEU A 64 -3.14 -3.20 -3.77
N ILE A 65 -2.58 -4.31 -4.27
CA ILE A 65 -3.33 -5.33 -5.03
C ILE A 65 -4.47 -5.90 -4.18
N ARG A 66 -4.27 -6.14 -2.88
CA ARG A 66 -5.35 -6.62 -1.99
C ARG A 66 -6.44 -5.57 -1.82
N GLN A 67 -6.08 -4.31 -1.70
CA GLN A 67 -7.04 -3.21 -1.62
C GLN A 67 -7.85 -3.08 -2.91
N ILE A 68 -7.19 -3.09 -4.08
CA ILE A 68 -7.86 -3.12 -5.40
C ILE A 68 -8.84 -4.29 -5.47
N ARG A 69 -8.41 -5.49 -5.06
CA ARG A 69 -9.26 -6.69 -5.04
C ARG A 69 -10.49 -6.48 -4.16
N SER A 70 -10.34 -5.98 -2.94
CA SER A 70 -11.48 -5.72 -2.05
C SER A 70 -12.45 -4.71 -2.67
N LEU A 71 -11.95 -3.62 -3.26
CA LEU A 71 -12.79 -2.65 -3.95
C LEU A 71 -13.61 -3.28 -5.07
N LEU A 72 -12.99 -4.13 -5.89
CA LEU A 72 -13.64 -4.70 -7.08
C LEU A 72 -14.57 -5.88 -6.74
N TYR A 73 -14.12 -6.82 -5.89
CA TYR A 73 -14.80 -8.09 -5.67
C TYR A 73 -15.69 -8.08 -4.42
N GLU A 74 -15.29 -7.40 -3.35
CA GLU A 74 -16.06 -7.36 -2.11
C GLU A 74 -17.04 -6.18 -2.09
N LYS A 75 -16.57 -5.01 -2.53
CA LYS A 75 -17.37 -3.78 -2.54
C LYS A 75 -18.07 -3.51 -3.88
N GLY A 76 -17.74 -4.27 -4.93
CA GLY A 76 -18.43 -4.20 -6.22
C GLY A 76 -18.16 -2.93 -7.04
N PHE A 77 -17.07 -2.22 -6.79
CA PHE A 77 -16.68 -1.07 -7.60
C PHE A 77 -16.33 -1.48 -9.04
N THR A 78 -16.53 -0.56 -9.99
CA THR A 78 -15.92 -0.67 -11.32
C THR A 78 -14.44 -0.30 -11.24
N ILE A 79 -13.65 -0.66 -12.26
CA ILE A 79 -12.22 -0.28 -12.33
C ILE A 79 -12.03 1.24 -12.16
N GLY A 80 -12.86 2.03 -12.85
CA GLY A 80 -12.80 3.50 -12.74
C GLY A 80 -13.20 4.01 -11.35
N GLY A 81 -14.21 3.40 -10.72
CA GLY A 81 -14.62 3.76 -9.36
C GLY A 81 -13.57 3.39 -8.32
N ALA A 82 -12.95 2.22 -8.44
CA ALA A 82 -11.86 1.80 -7.57
C ALA A 82 -10.63 2.72 -7.72
N ARG A 83 -10.32 3.17 -8.94
CA ARG A 83 -9.23 4.14 -9.19
C ARG A 83 -9.49 5.44 -8.45
N GLN A 84 -10.67 6.04 -8.63
CA GLN A 84 -11.02 7.29 -7.96
C GLN A 84 -10.95 7.16 -6.42
N GLN A 85 -11.42 6.03 -5.89
CA GLN A 85 -11.35 5.76 -4.45
C GLN A 85 -9.90 5.70 -3.94
N LEU A 86 -9.00 5.05 -4.68
CA LEU A 86 -7.59 4.94 -4.31
C LEU A 86 -6.85 6.28 -4.41
N ASP A 87 -7.18 7.09 -5.42
CA ASP A 87 -6.60 8.43 -5.58
C ASP A 87 -7.02 9.35 -4.41
N HIS A 88 -8.31 9.34 -4.05
CA HIS A 88 -8.81 10.11 -2.90
C HIS A 88 -8.20 9.65 -1.56
N GLU A 89 -8.02 8.34 -1.37
CA GLU A 89 -7.39 7.82 -0.15
C GLU A 89 -5.90 8.20 -0.10
N SER A 90 -5.22 8.24 -1.24
CA SER A 90 -3.84 8.71 -1.34
C SER A 90 -3.72 10.19 -0.93
N GLU A 91 -4.60 11.06 -1.43
CA GLU A 91 -4.64 12.47 -1.04
C GLU A 91 -4.89 12.65 0.47
N ALA A 92 -5.81 11.86 1.04
CA ALA A 92 -6.06 11.88 2.48
C ALA A 92 -4.85 11.41 3.30
N THR A 93 -4.11 10.40 2.85
CA THR A 93 -2.88 9.94 3.54
C THR A 93 -1.74 10.96 3.44
N VAL A 94 -1.66 11.76 2.38
CA VAL A 94 -0.66 12.83 2.27
C VAL A 94 -0.98 13.93 3.29
N ALA A 95 -2.23 14.35 3.38
CA ALA A 95 -2.66 15.31 4.40
C ALA A 95 -2.40 14.81 5.84
N ASP A 96 -2.67 13.54 6.12
CA ASP A 96 -2.43 12.95 7.44
C ASP A 96 -0.91 12.77 7.74
N SER A 97 -0.11 12.53 6.70
CA SER A 97 1.36 12.45 6.81
C SER A 97 2.00 13.82 7.07
N GLU A 98 1.47 14.88 6.47
CA GLU A 98 1.89 16.27 6.73
C GLU A 98 1.60 16.65 8.19
N VAL A 99 0.39 16.36 8.66
CA VAL A 99 -0.04 16.55 10.05
C VAL A 99 0.84 15.74 11.02
N THR A 100 1.15 14.48 10.69
CA THR A 100 2.06 13.65 11.48
C THR A 100 3.50 14.19 11.48
N GLY A 101 3.96 14.75 10.37
CA GLY A 101 5.27 15.39 10.25
C GLY A 101 5.39 16.64 11.13
N GLU A 102 4.33 17.44 11.18
CA GLU A 102 4.24 18.61 12.05
C GLU A 102 4.29 18.19 13.53
N TYR A 103 3.49 17.20 13.94
CA TYR A 103 3.56 16.65 15.29
C TYR A 103 4.93 16.06 15.64
N ARG A 104 5.61 15.37 14.72
CA ARG A 104 6.98 14.87 14.95
C ARG A 104 7.98 15.98 15.19
N THR A 105 7.78 17.14 14.56
CA THR A 105 8.65 18.30 14.73
C THR A 105 8.44 18.90 16.11
N VAL A 106 7.18 19.13 16.51
CA VAL A 106 6.83 19.62 17.84
C VAL A 106 7.32 18.67 18.94
N ILE A 107 7.14 17.35 18.78
CA ILE A 107 7.62 16.36 19.75
C ILE A 107 9.14 16.43 19.92
N ARG A 108 9.90 16.60 18.84
CA ARG A 108 11.36 16.76 18.93
C ARG A 108 11.76 18.02 19.70
N GLU A 109 11.08 19.13 19.45
CA GLU A 109 11.35 20.38 20.15
C GLU A 109 11.07 20.25 21.64
N VAL A 110 9.92 19.68 22.02
CA VAL A 110 9.56 19.42 23.42
C VAL A 110 10.56 18.48 24.10
N ILE A 111 11.05 17.45 23.41
CA ILE A 111 12.08 16.55 23.96
C ILE A 111 13.36 17.33 24.27
N VAL A 112 13.82 18.19 23.35
CA VAL A 112 15.03 19.00 23.55
C VAL A 112 14.87 19.96 24.73
N GLU A 113 13.71 20.62 24.85
CA GLU A 113 13.43 21.51 25.98
C GLU A 113 13.40 20.76 27.31
N LEU A 114 12.79 19.57 27.36
CA LEU A 114 12.74 18.75 28.56
C LEU A 114 14.13 18.24 28.98
N GLU A 115 14.98 17.85 28.02
CA GLU A 115 16.38 17.48 28.28
C GLU A 115 17.17 18.66 28.86
N ALA A 116 16.94 19.88 28.36
CA ALA A 116 17.57 21.09 28.89
C ALA A 116 17.14 21.38 30.34
N VAL A 117 15.85 21.24 30.66
CA VAL A 117 15.32 21.39 32.03
C VAL A 117 15.93 20.34 32.95
N LEU A 118 16.01 19.09 32.51
CA LEU A 118 16.59 18.00 33.29
C LEU A 118 18.06 18.28 33.63
N THR A 119 18.83 18.77 32.63
CA THR A 119 20.22 19.19 32.82
C THR A 119 20.37 20.36 33.81
N PHE A 120 19.39 21.26 33.85
CA PHE A 120 19.37 22.39 34.79
C PHE A 120 19.04 21.96 36.23
N LEU A 121 18.17 20.97 36.41
CA LEU A 121 17.77 20.46 37.73
C LEU A 121 18.82 19.54 38.37
N ASP A 122 19.73 18.97 37.58
CA ASP A 122 20.86 18.14 38.04
C ASP A 122 22.10 18.96 38.48
N GLN A 123 22.00 20.30 38.51
CA GLN A 123 23.02 21.22 39.06
C GLN A 123 22.72 21.63 40.50
#